data_AF-A0A067RAW9-F1
#
_entry.id   AF-A0A067RAW9-F1
#
_cell.length_a   1.000
_cell.length_b   1.000
_cell.length_c   1.000
_cell.angle_alpha   90.00
_cell.angle_beta   90.00
_cell.angle_gamma   90.00
#
_symmetry.space_group_name_H-M   'P 1'
#
loop_
_entity.id
_entity.type
_entity.pdbx_description
1 polymer ?
#
loop_
_entity_poly.entity_id
_entity_poly.type
_entity_poly.pdbx_seq_one_letter_code
_entity_poly.pdbx_strand_id
1 'polypeptide(L)'
;MSKATWLLFVDTKLLLEEVFLDINIPFDCEFLVVQEEGDNAALLTEVYRVKSALPLQTRFFGTWTSRDGLTWPNLSLYQRRDSLQGIALKTAFLRVSIYSRLILYSRMIHYSTHNYFHVSVVHDRSKLTQKKLFVLNSIASLTS
;
A
#
# COMPACT_ATOMS: atom_id res chain seq x y z
N MET A 1 1.46 -8.74 -0.64
CA MET A 1 2.26 -7.51 -0.81
C MET A 1 3.60 -7.74 -0.15
N SER A 2 4.70 -7.49 -0.86
CA SER A 2 6.04 -7.68 -0.31
C SER A 2 6.32 -6.57 0.70
N LYS A 3 6.90 -6.91 1.85
CA LYS A 3 7.42 -5.93 2.83
C LYS A 3 8.84 -5.49 2.51
N ALA A 4 9.33 -5.77 1.29
CA ALA A 4 10.69 -5.44 0.91
C ALA A 4 10.79 -3.95 0.58
N THR A 5 11.78 -3.30 1.19
CA THR A 5 12.22 -1.96 0.84
C THR A 5 13.40 -2.10 -0.11
N TRP A 6 13.33 -1.44 -1.26
CA TRP A 6 14.42 -1.41 -2.23
C TRP A 6 15.33 -0.22 -1.97
N LEU A 7 16.64 -0.44 -2.09
CA LEU A 7 17.67 0.56 -1.92
C LEU A 7 18.60 0.54 -3.14
N LEU A 8 18.72 1.67 -3.82
CA LEU A 8 19.59 1.84 -4.98
C LEU A 8 20.61 2.94 -4.71
N PHE A 9 21.90 2.64 -4.90
CA PHE A 9 22.97 3.64 -4.80
C PHE A 9 23.24 4.22 -6.19
N VAL A 10 23.23 5.54 -6.30
CA VAL A 10 23.37 6.27 -7.56
C VAL A 10 24.40 7.39 -7.39
N ASP A 11 25.22 7.63 -8.41
CA ASP A 11 26.14 8.77 -8.45
C ASP A 11 25.34 10.09 -8.34
N THR A 12 25.85 11.04 -7.56
CA THR A 12 25.25 12.36 -7.33
C THR A 12 25.12 13.19 -8.60
N LYS A 13 25.90 12.89 -9.63
CA LYS A 13 25.87 13.57 -10.93
C LYS A 13 24.68 13.18 -11.79
N LEU A 14 24.03 12.06 -11.50
CA LEU A 14 22.91 11.55 -12.30
C LEU A 14 21.58 12.13 -11.83
N LEU A 15 20.77 12.57 -12.79
CA LEU A 15 19.41 13.02 -12.52
C LEU A 15 18.50 11.79 -12.38
N LEU A 16 17.75 11.71 -11.29
CA LEU A 16 16.85 10.57 -11.02
C LEU A 16 15.81 10.39 -12.14
N GLU A 17 15.36 11.48 -12.75
CA GLU A 17 14.42 11.45 -13.86
C GLU A 17 14.98 10.73 -15.09
N GLU A 18 16.29 10.83 -15.35
CA GLU A 18 16.98 10.12 -16.42
C GLU A 18 17.18 8.65 -16.07
N VAL A 19 17.61 8.36 -14.83
CA VAL A 19 17.81 6.99 -14.33
C VAL A 19 16.52 6.18 -14.40
N PHE A 20 15.38 6.80 -14.12
CA PHE A 20 14.07 6.14 -14.07
C PHE A 20 13.14 6.50 -15.23
N LEU A 21 13.69 6.93 -16.37
CA LEU A 21 12.90 7.33 -17.54
C LEU A 21 11.95 6.21 -18.00
N ASP A 22 12.48 5.00 -18.16
CA ASP A 22 11.75 3.81 -18.64
C ASP A 22 11.47 2.77 -17.54
N ILE A 23 11.65 3.17 -16.27
CA ILE A 23 11.43 2.29 -15.12
C ILE A 23 10.17 2.74 -14.38
N ASN A 24 9.22 1.82 -14.25
CA ASN A 24 8.01 2.05 -13.47
C ASN A 24 8.18 1.52 -12.05
N ILE A 25 8.25 2.43 -11.08
CA ILE A 25 8.22 2.11 -9.64
C ILE A 25 6.77 2.28 -9.14
N PRO A 26 6.06 1.19 -8.79
CA PRO A 26 4.66 1.27 -8.39
C PRO A 26 4.40 2.03 -7.08
N PHE A 27 3.19 2.58 -6.95
CA PHE A 27 2.74 3.32 -5.77
C PHE A 27 2.69 2.52 -4.46
N ASP A 28 2.71 1.18 -4.51
CA ASP A 28 2.75 0.29 -3.34
C ASP A 28 4.16 -0.24 -3.02
N CYS A 29 5.17 0.18 -3.78
CA CYS A 29 6.57 -0.16 -3.57
C CYS A 29 7.28 0.92 -2.75
N GLU A 30 8.05 0.53 -1.74
CA GLU A 30 8.99 1.42 -1.05
C GLU A 30 10.36 1.31 -1.70
N PHE A 31 10.75 2.34 -2.45
CA PHE A 31 11.99 2.39 -3.19
C PHE A 31 12.74 3.67 -2.83
N LEU A 32 13.96 3.49 -2.33
CA LEU A 32 14.83 4.57 -1.88
C LEU A 32 16.08 4.62 -2.76
N VAL A 33 16.44 5.83 -3.17
CA VAL A 33 17.69 6.11 -3.86
C VAL A 33 18.63 6.79 -2.87
N VAL A 34 19.84 6.29 -2.78
CA VAL A 34 20.91 6.80 -1.94
C VAL A 34 21.91 7.51 -2.85
N GLN A 35 22.12 8.79 -2.59
CA GLN A 35 23.16 9.60 -3.23
C GLN A 35 24.08 10.15 -2.14
N GLU A 36 25.38 10.17 -2.39
CA GLU A 36 26.33 10.77 -1.45
C GLU A 36 26.06 12.28 -1.29
N GLU A 37 26.29 12.81 -0.12
CA GLU A 37 26.15 14.24 0.17
C GLU A 37 27.42 14.71 0.90
N GLY A 38 28.37 15.25 0.13
CA GLY A 38 29.71 15.57 0.64
C GLY A 38 30.49 14.32 1.09
N ASP A 39 31.43 14.50 2.02
CA ASP A 39 32.40 13.45 2.34
C ASP A 39 31.89 12.35 3.30
N ASN A 40 30.77 12.57 4.03
CA ASN A 40 30.37 11.71 5.15
C ASN A 40 28.86 11.60 5.37
N ALA A 41 28.05 12.02 4.41
CA ALA A 41 26.60 11.88 4.48
C ALA A 41 26.07 11.23 3.21
N ALA A 42 24.90 10.62 3.33
CA ALA A 42 24.14 10.10 2.22
C ALA A 42 22.70 10.57 2.32
N LEU A 43 22.17 11.11 1.23
CA LEU A 43 20.80 11.56 1.12
C LEU A 43 19.94 10.43 0.54
N LEU A 44 18.84 10.14 1.23
CA LEU A 44 17.86 9.16 0.82
C LEU A 44 16.66 9.88 0.21
N THR A 45 16.36 9.56 -1.05
CA THR A 45 15.19 10.05 -1.77
C THR A 45 14.25 8.88 -2.07
N GLU A 46 13.02 8.99 -1.62
CA GLU A 46 11.95 8.10 -2.02
C GLU A 46 11.51 8.40 -3.45
N VAL A 47 11.39 7.36 -4.28
CA VAL A 47 10.96 7.47 -5.67
C VAL A 47 9.79 6.55 -5.98
N TYR A 48 8.78 7.05 -6.68
CA TYR A 48 7.62 6.26 -7.09
C TYR A 48 6.84 6.94 -8.22
N ARG A 49 5.91 6.21 -8.85
CA ARG A 49 4.90 6.76 -9.77
C ARG A 49 3.52 6.34 -9.29
N VAL A 50 2.56 7.28 -9.30
CA VAL A 50 1.16 6.95 -8.97
C VAL A 50 0.56 6.06 -10.07
N LYS A 51 0.98 6.27 -11.32
CA LYS A 51 0.67 5.44 -12.49
C LYS A 51 1.83 5.55 -13.48
N SER A 52 2.07 4.51 -14.27
CA SER A 52 3.18 4.47 -15.24
C SER A 52 3.22 5.65 -16.22
N ALA A 53 2.07 6.18 -16.62
CA ALA A 53 1.96 7.32 -17.54
C ALA A 53 2.13 8.70 -16.87
N LEU A 54 2.29 8.74 -15.55
CA LEU A 54 2.46 9.99 -14.80
C LEU A 54 3.94 10.24 -14.47
N PRO A 55 4.33 11.50 -14.22
CA PRO A 55 5.70 11.86 -13.87
C PRO A 55 6.22 11.11 -12.63
N LEU A 56 7.54 10.92 -12.59
CA LEU A 56 8.22 10.39 -11.41
C LEU A 56 7.97 11.32 -10.22
N GLN A 57 7.72 10.75 -9.06
CA GLN A 57 7.66 11.48 -7.81
C GLN A 57 8.94 11.20 -7.03
N THR A 58 9.61 12.28 -6.65
CA THR A 58 10.79 12.27 -5.80
C THR A 58 10.42 12.97 -4.50
N ARG A 59 10.79 12.38 -3.38
CA ARG A 59 10.54 12.96 -2.06
C ARG A 59 11.75 12.72 -1.17
N PHE A 60 12.23 13.77 -0.52
CA PHE A 60 13.25 13.61 0.52
C PHE A 60 12.73 12.66 1.60
N PHE A 61 13.45 11.57 1.83
CA PHE A 61 13.12 10.58 2.84
C PHE A 61 13.96 10.79 4.10
N GLY A 62 15.23 11.14 3.97
CA GLY A 62 16.10 11.29 5.11
C GLY A 62 17.56 11.42 4.76
N THR A 63 18.38 11.54 5.80
CA THR A 63 19.83 11.60 5.67
C THR A 63 20.45 10.54 6.56
N TRP A 64 21.46 9.85 6.04
CA TRP A 64 22.33 8.97 6.82
C TRP A 64 23.68 9.64 7.02
N THR A 65 24.18 9.63 8.26
CA THR A 65 25.55 10.04 8.58
C THR A 65 26.24 8.98 9.43
N SER A 66 27.56 8.92 9.37
CA SER A 66 28.36 8.00 10.20
C SER A 66 28.19 8.26 11.71
N ARG A 67 27.80 9.49 12.09
CA ARG A 67 27.66 9.93 13.48
C ARG A 67 26.28 9.64 14.04
N ASP A 68 25.24 10.05 13.32
CA ASP A 68 23.87 10.09 13.82
C ASP A 68 23.01 8.93 13.27
N GLY A 69 23.58 8.13 12.36
CA GLY A 69 22.87 7.06 11.68
C GLY A 69 21.85 7.60 10.68
N LEU A 70 20.81 6.81 10.40
CA LEU A 70 19.74 7.23 9.50
C LEU A 70 18.73 8.09 10.28
N THR A 71 18.42 9.25 9.74
CA THR A 71 17.35 10.15 10.20
C THR A 71 16.24 10.17 9.17
N TRP A 72 15.01 9.85 9.58
CA TRP A 72 13.87 9.74 8.66
C TRP A 72 12.54 10.05 9.37
N PRO A 73 11.47 10.43 8.65
CA PRO A 73 10.20 10.78 9.26
C PRO A 73 9.49 9.55 9.84
N ASN A 74 8.85 9.72 11.00
CA ASN A 74 7.99 8.70 11.59
C ASN A 74 6.60 8.68 10.91
N LEU A 75 6.59 8.41 9.60
CA LEU A 75 5.39 8.33 8.76
C LEU A 75 5.42 7.04 7.96
N SER A 76 4.29 6.33 7.92
CA SER A 76 4.11 5.15 7.05
C SER A 76 4.14 5.53 5.56
N LEU A 77 4.34 4.52 4.71
CA LEU A 77 4.41 4.66 3.25
C LEU A 77 3.31 5.55 2.68
N TYR A 78 2.05 5.25 2.99
CA TYR A 78 0.90 5.97 2.43
C TYR A 78 0.67 7.34 3.08
N GLN A 79 1.11 7.55 4.32
CA GLN A 79 1.03 8.87 4.96
C GLN A 79 1.98 9.88 4.28
N ARG A 80 3.10 9.42 3.74
CA ARG A 80 4.02 10.28 2.97
C ARG A 80 3.54 10.56 1.54
N ARG A 81 2.58 9.77 1.04
CA ARG A 81 2.08 9.79 -0.34
C ARG A 81 0.63 10.29 -0.36
N ASP A 82 0.44 11.51 0.10
CA ASP A 82 -0.87 12.16 0.27
C ASP A 82 -1.48 12.71 -1.03
N SER A 83 -0.70 12.77 -2.12
CA SER A 83 -1.16 13.19 -3.43
C SER A 83 -1.25 12.03 -4.43
N LEU A 84 -2.40 11.92 -5.09
CA LEU A 84 -2.63 11.01 -6.23
C LEU A 84 -2.46 11.70 -7.58
N GLN A 85 -1.82 12.89 -7.62
CA GLN A 85 -1.56 13.66 -8.85
C GLN A 85 -2.83 13.88 -9.71
N GLY A 86 -3.96 14.19 -9.07
CA GLY A 86 -5.22 14.44 -9.77
C GLY A 86 -5.99 13.18 -10.21
N ILE A 87 -5.51 11.98 -9.87
CA ILE A 87 -6.29 10.75 -10.10
C ILE A 87 -7.52 10.74 -9.18
N ALA A 88 -8.71 10.68 -9.80
CA ALA A 88 -9.97 10.48 -9.10
C ALA A 88 -10.20 8.99 -8.84
N LEU A 89 -10.35 8.64 -7.55
CA LEU A 89 -10.77 7.30 -7.15
C LEU A 89 -12.25 7.12 -7.45
N LYS A 90 -12.58 6.27 -8.43
CA LYS A 90 -13.97 5.88 -8.72
C LYS A 90 -14.35 4.74 -7.80
N THR A 91 -15.27 5.00 -6.88
CA THR A 91 -15.84 3.98 -5.99
C THR A 91 -17.30 3.73 -6.34
N ALA A 92 -17.73 2.49 -6.18
CA ALA A 92 -19.13 2.11 -6.28
C ALA A 92 -19.45 1.27 -5.05
N PHE A 93 -20.60 1.52 -4.44
CA PHE A 93 -21.12 0.67 -3.39
C PHE A 93 -22.35 -0.07 -3.91
N LEU A 94 -22.42 -1.37 -3.64
CA LEU A 94 -23.61 -2.16 -3.89
C LEU A 94 -24.45 -2.14 -2.62
N ARG A 95 -25.64 -1.55 -2.70
CA ARG A 95 -26.63 -1.68 -1.62
C ARG A 95 -27.27 -3.05 -1.72
N VAL A 96 -26.71 -4.02 -1.02
CA VAL A 96 -27.32 -5.35 -0.92
C VAL A 96 -28.55 -5.22 -0.04
N SER A 97 -29.73 -5.25 -0.65
CA SER A 97 -30.98 -5.36 0.07
C SER A 97 -31.16 -6.82 0.48
N ILE A 98 -31.08 -7.09 1.79
CA ILE A 98 -31.37 -8.40 2.40
C ILE A 98 -32.90 -8.63 2.42
N TYR A 99 -33.51 -8.65 1.24
CA TYR A 99 -34.85 -9.22 1.04
C TYR A 99 -34.80 -10.33 0.00
N SER A 100 -34.02 -11.36 0.29
CA SER A 100 -34.29 -12.68 -0.25
C SER A 100 -34.24 -13.68 0.90
N ARG A 101 -35.42 -13.86 1.49
CA ARG A 101 -35.86 -15.01 2.30
C ARG A 101 -34.80 -15.65 3.18
N LEU A 102 -34.93 -15.35 4.48
CA LEU A 102 -34.74 -16.29 5.57
C LEU A 102 -35.07 -17.74 5.13
N ILE A 103 -34.05 -18.52 4.79
CA ILE A 103 -34.03 -19.95 5.10
C ILE A 103 -32.86 -20.11 6.05
N LEU A 104 -33.18 -19.98 7.34
CA LEU A 104 -32.32 -20.32 8.45
C LEU A 104 -31.95 -21.81 8.34
N TYR A 105 -30.76 -22.13 7.85
CA TYR A 105 -30.08 -23.36 8.25
C TYR A 105 -29.06 -22.98 9.30
N SER A 106 -29.46 -23.10 10.56
CA SER A 106 -28.56 -23.05 11.71
C SER A 106 -27.60 -24.24 11.63
N ARG A 107 -26.37 -24.00 11.23
CA ARG A 107 -25.25 -24.88 11.58
C ARG A 107 -24.25 -24.08 12.40
N MET A 108 -24.45 -24.15 13.71
CA MET A 108 -23.54 -23.65 14.74
C MET A 108 -22.19 -24.36 14.56
N ILE A 109 -21.14 -23.62 14.19
CA ILE A 109 -19.77 -24.08 14.42
C ILE A 109 -19.20 -23.18 15.52
N HIS A 110 -19.00 -23.79 16.67
CA HIS A 110 -18.48 -23.16 17.87
C HIS A 110 -16.96 -23.03 17.73
N TYR A 111 -16.42 -21.81 17.81
CA TYR A 111 -15.01 -21.59 18.10
C TYR A 111 -14.86 -20.52 19.17
N SER A 112 -14.14 -20.90 20.22
CA SER A 112 -13.96 -20.17 21.47
C SER A 112 -12.92 -19.05 21.31
N THR A 113 -13.32 -17.89 21.83
CA THR A 113 -12.53 -16.82 22.46
C THR A 113 -11.59 -15.96 21.59
N HIS A 114 -12.09 -14.74 21.35
CA HIS A 114 -11.45 -13.49 20.97
C HIS A 114 -11.19 -13.25 19.46
N ASN A 115 -12.12 -12.46 18.92
CA ASN A 115 -12.25 -11.92 17.55
C ASN A 115 -13.06 -12.80 16.58
N TYR A 116 -14.31 -12.39 16.39
CA TYR A 116 -15.27 -13.01 15.48
C TYR A 116 -14.88 -12.74 14.02
N PHE A 117 -14.61 -13.80 13.25
CA PHE A 117 -14.61 -13.75 11.79
C PHE A 117 -15.80 -14.56 11.28
N HIS A 118 -16.73 -13.92 10.58
CA HIS A 118 -17.83 -14.61 9.90
C HIS A 118 -17.47 -14.83 8.43
N VAL A 119 -17.17 -16.08 8.06
CA VAL A 119 -16.90 -16.46 6.66
C VAL A 119 -18.07 -17.29 6.14
N SER A 120 -18.84 -16.73 5.21
CA SER A 120 -19.87 -17.47 4.48
C SER A 120 -19.37 -17.77 3.07
N VAL A 121 -19.29 -19.05 2.70
CA VAL A 121 -19.06 -19.45 1.30
C VAL A 121 -20.42 -19.56 0.62
N VAL A 122 -20.72 -18.63 -0.28
CA VAL A 122 -21.91 -18.70 -1.14
C VAL A 122 -21.55 -19.52 -2.37
N HIS A 123 -22.29 -20.61 -2.60
CA HIS A 123 -22.14 -21.46 -3.79
C HIS A 123 -23.29 -21.18 -4.75
N ASP A 124 -23.04 -20.39 -5.79
CA ASP A 124 -23.98 -20.21 -6.90
C ASP A 124 -23.87 -21.42 -7.85
N ARG A 125 -24.97 -22.15 -8.03
CA ARG A 125 -25.05 -23.30 -8.94
C ARG A 125 -25.56 -22.95 -10.33
N SER A 126 -25.92 -21.70 -10.60
CA SER A 126 -26.65 -21.36 -11.83
C SER A 126 -25.78 -20.78 -12.94
N LYS A 127 -24.54 -20.41 -12.66
CA LYS A 127 -23.42 -20.04 -13.56
C LYS A 127 -22.25 -19.65 -12.64
N LEU A 128 -21.05 -19.45 -13.18
CA LEU A 128 -19.90 -18.74 -12.56
C LEU A 128 -18.78 -19.58 -11.92
N THR A 129 -17.82 -19.92 -12.77
CA THR A 129 -16.40 -19.87 -12.46
C THR A 129 -16.03 -18.42 -12.08
N GLN A 130 -16.05 -18.08 -10.79
CA GLN A 130 -15.20 -17.03 -10.21
C GLN A 130 -15.27 -17.12 -8.67
N LYS A 131 -14.28 -17.76 -8.07
CA LYS A 131 -14.04 -17.66 -6.63
C LYS A 131 -13.49 -16.27 -6.35
N LYS A 132 -14.33 -15.36 -5.83
CA LYS A 132 -13.90 -14.04 -5.40
C LYS A 132 -13.80 -14.02 -3.88
N LEU A 133 -12.56 -13.98 -3.38
CA LEU A 133 -12.24 -13.81 -1.97
C LEU A 133 -12.37 -12.33 -1.63
N PHE A 134 -13.25 -11.97 -0.70
CA PHE A 134 -13.36 -10.60 -0.20
C PHE A 134 -12.78 -10.55 1.21
N VAL A 135 -11.80 -9.68 1.43
CA VAL A 135 -11.29 -9.31 2.75
C VAL A 135 -11.78 -7.89 3.02
N LEU A 136 -12.59 -7.72 4.06
CA LEU A 136 -13.01 -6.40 4.53
C LEU A 136 -12.27 -6.10 5.84
N ASN A 137 -11.47 -5.03 5.86
CA ASN A 137 -10.95 -4.46 7.09
C ASN A 137 -12.02 -3.53 7.68
N SER A 138 -12.40 -3.76 8.92
CA SER A 138 -13.16 -2.80 9.71
C SER A 138 -12.23 -2.21 10.79
N ILE A 139 -12.11 -0.88 10.78
CA ILE A 139 -11.57 -0.11 11.88
C ILE A 139 -12.70 0.02 12.89
N ALA A 140 -12.48 -0.42 14.12
CA ALA A 140 -13.31 -0.07 15.25
C ALA A 140 -12.41 0.51 16.34
N SER A 141 -12.33 1.83 16.39
CA SER A 141 -12.12 2.54 17.65
C SER A 141 -13.50 2.70 18.30
N LEU A 142 -13.66 2.27 19.54
CA LEU A 142 -14.47 2.95 20.56
C LEU A 142 -14.11 2.35 21.93
N THR A 143 -13.48 3.22 22.72
CA THR A 143 -13.39 3.32 24.17
C THR A 143 -14.21 2.35 25.03
N SER A 144 -13.52 1.77 26.02
CA SER A 144 -13.95 1.74 27.43
C SER A 144 -12.72 1.98 28.31
#